data_AF-A0AAW1SDF2-F1
#
_entry.id   AF-A0AAW1SDF2-F1
#
_cell.length_a   1.000
_cell.length_b   1.000
_cell.length_c   1.000
_cell.angle_alpha   90.00
_cell.angle_beta   90.00
_cell.angle_gamma   90.00
#
_symmetry.space_group_name_H-M   'P 1'
#
loop_
_entity.id
_entity.type
_entity.pdbx_description
1 polymer ?
#
loop_
_entity_poly.entity_id
_entity_poly.type
_entity_poly.pdbx_seq_one_letter_code
_entity_poly.pdbx_strand_id
1 'polypeptide(L)'
;MQKAVGEFQEGVSNFQSLLDKLVSEVQKEREKLEQEKAQLFQDRQDFEDESKRVAQVAASDNEQITLNVGGSIFKTTAATLRDSPAPSLFAAMFSGRHALSFQKDGTLFIDRDGRHFHDILNFLRDGSFNFPTDSTDLKGLLELRAEADFYGLPGLLEHIDRYPVSFFSKASLACQDAGSIL
;
A
#
# COMPACT_ATOMS: atom_id res chain seq x y z
N MET A 1 -70.40 -38.07 -30.18
CA MET A 1 -69.37 -38.14 -29.12
C MET A 1 -67.96 -37.86 -29.62
N GLN A 2 -67.51 -38.43 -30.74
CA GLN A 2 -66.12 -38.25 -31.23
C GLN A 2 -65.69 -36.80 -31.52
N LYS A 3 -66.61 -35.90 -31.92
CA LYS A 3 -66.29 -34.50 -32.26
C LYS A 3 -65.89 -33.64 -31.05
N ALA A 4 -66.63 -33.76 -29.94
CA ALA A 4 -66.34 -33.05 -28.69
C ALA A 4 -65.06 -33.56 -27.99
N VAL A 5 -64.73 -34.85 -28.19
CA VAL A 5 -63.48 -35.44 -27.69
C VAL A 5 -62.26 -34.90 -28.47
N GLY A 6 -62.40 -34.70 -29.79
CA GLY A 6 -61.35 -34.10 -30.62
C GLY A 6 -61.06 -32.64 -30.26
N GLU A 7 -62.09 -31.81 -30.09
CA GLU A 7 -61.94 -30.39 -29.70
C GLU A 7 -61.30 -30.24 -28.30
N PHE A 8 -61.62 -31.14 -27.37
CA PHE A 8 -60.99 -31.17 -26.05
C PHE A 8 -59.52 -31.60 -26.10
N GLN A 9 -59.20 -32.64 -26.87
CA GLN A 9 -57.81 -33.07 -27.07
C GLN A 9 -56.96 -31.99 -27.73
N GLU A 10 -57.53 -31.25 -28.67
CA GLU A 10 -56.89 -30.12 -29.33
C GLU A 10 -56.66 -28.96 -28.35
N GLY A 11 -57.63 -28.66 -27.48
CA GLY A 11 -57.49 -27.69 -26.39
C GLY A 11 -56.41 -28.06 -25.38
N VAL A 12 -56.33 -29.34 -24.99
CA VAL A 12 -55.27 -29.85 -24.10
C VAL A 12 -53.91 -29.74 -24.77
N SER A 13 -53.80 -30.11 -26.06
CA SER A 13 -52.55 -29.99 -26.81
C SER A 13 -52.10 -28.53 -26.95
N ASN A 14 -53.02 -27.60 -27.21
CA ASN A 14 -52.72 -26.17 -27.29
C ASN A 14 -52.26 -25.63 -25.92
N PHE A 15 -52.89 -26.06 -24.82
CA PHE A 15 -52.46 -25.66 -23.48
C PHE A 15 -51.10 -26.23 -23.10
N GLN A 16 -50.81 -27.49 -23.44
CA GLN A 16 -49.49 -28.10 -23.29
C GLN A 16 -48.42 -27.28 -24.02
N SER A 17 -48.69 -26.91 -25.27
CA SER A 17 -47.77 -26.11 -26.09
C SER A 17 -47.49 -24.73 -25.49
N LEU A 18 -48.49 -24.10 -24.86
CA LEU A 18 -48.33 -22.81 -24.19
C LEU A 18 -47.51 -22.94 -22.90
N LEU A 19 -47.72 -24.01 -22.12
CA LEU A 19 -46.94 -24.28 -20.92
C LEU A 19 -45.47 -24.51 -21.26
N ASP A 20 -45.17 -25.33 -22.26
CA ASP A 20 -43.79 -25.59 -22.70
C ASP A 20 -43.10 -24.31 -23.17
N LYS A 21 -43.84 -23.46 -23.89
CA LYS A 21 -43.33 -22.17 -24.34
C LYS A 21 -43.01 -21.24 -23.17
N LEU A 22 -43.92 -21.11 -22.20
CA LEU A 22 -43.73 -20.28 -21.00
C LEU A 22 -42.55 -20.76 -20.15
N VAL A 23 -42.43 -22.08 -19.95
CA VAL A 23 -41.31 -22.68 -19.21
C VAL A 23 -39.98 -22.41 -19.92
N SER A 24 -39.94 -22.58 -21.24
CA SER A 24 -38.74 -22.31 -22.03
C SER A 24 -38.33 -20.83 -22.00
N GLU A 25 -39.30 -19.92 -21.93
CA GLU A 25 -39.07 -18.48 -21.91
C GLU A 25 -38.54 -18.02 -20.54
N VAL A 26 -39.14 -18.52 -19.46
CA VAL A 26 -38.66 -18.28 -18.09
C VAL A 26 -37.26 -18.85 -17.87
N GLN A 27 -36.96 -20.04 -18.43
CA GLN A 27 -35.62 -20.63 -18.36
C GLN A 27 -34.58 -19.76 -19.08
N LYS A 28 -34.90 -19.28 -20.29
CA LYS A 28 -34.02 -18.38 -21.04
C LYS A 28 -33.78 -17.06 -20.33
N GLU A 29 -34.83 -16.46 -19.78
CA GLU A 29 -34.68 -15.21 -19.02
C GLU A 29 -33.82 -15.41 -17.78
N ARG A 30 -34.01 -16.51 -17.04
CA ARG A 30 -33.22 -16.82 -15.87
C ARG A 30 -31.74 -17.03 -16.20
N GLU A 31 -31.44 -17.77 -17.27
CA GLU A 31 -30.06 -17.96 -17.75
C GLU A 31 -29.40 -16.62 -18.13
N LYS A 32 -30.15 -15.76 -18.83
CA LYS A 32 -29.68 -14.42 -19.19
C LYS A 32 -29.41 -13.56 -17.97
N LEU A 33 -30.29 -13.60 -16.97
CA LEU A 33 -30.13 -12.88 -15.71
C LEU A 33 -28.94 -13.40 -14.89
N GLU A 34 -28.72 -14.72 -14.87
CA GLU A 34 -27.56 -15.33 -14.19
C GLU A 34 -26.24 -14.90 -14.86
N GLN A 35 -26.20 -14.82 -16.20
CA GLN A 35 -25.05 -14.29 -16.94
C GLN A 35 -24.80 -12.81 -16.65
N GLU A 36 -25.84 -11.97 -16.71
CA GLU A 36 -25.73 -10.53 -16.42
C GLU A 36 -25.27 -10.29 -14.98
N LYS A 37 -25.81 -11.06 -14.02
CA LYS A 37 -25.39 -10.98 -12.61
C LYS A 37 -23.92 -11.39 -12.42
N ALA A 38 -23.46 -12.42 -13.13
CA ALA A 38 -22.05 -12.82 -13.08
C ALA A 38 -21.13 -11.73 -13.66
N GLN A 39 -21.54 -11.11 -14.75
CA GLN A 39 -20.80 -10.01 -15.36
C GLN A 39 -20.74 -8.79 -14.44
N LEU A 40 -21.88 -8.33 -13.90
CA LEU A 40 -21.91 -7.23 -12.94
C LEU A 40 -21.09 -7.49 -11.68
N PHE A 41 -21.06 -8.74 -11.22
CA PHE A 41 -20.23 -9.12 -10.08
C PHE A 41 -18.74 -9.02 -10.41
N GLN A 42 -18.34 -9.47 -11.61
CA GLN A 42 -16.97 -9.33 -12.08
C GLN A 42 -16.59 -7.87 -12.25
N ASP A 43 -17.41 -7.09 -12.96
CA ASP A 43 -17.18 -5.66 -13.19
C ASP A 43 -17.08 -4.89 -11.86
N ARG A 44 -17.91 -5.25 -10.86
CA ARG A 44 -17.82 -4.68 -9.52
C ARG A 44 -16.51 -5.05 -8.81
N GLN A 45 -16.07 -6.30 -8.90
CA GLN A 45 -14.79 -6.70 -8.31
C GLN A 45 -13.63 -5.95 -8.97
N ASP A 46 -13.63 -5.89 -10.30
CA ASP A 46 -12.61 -5.18 -11.07
C ASP A 46 -12.59 -3.69 -10.72
N PHE A 47 -13.78 -3.06 -10.59
CA PHE A 47 -13.91 -1.68 -10.15
C PHE A 47 -13.46 -1.46 -8.71
N GLU A 48 -13.76 -2.39 -7.79
CA GLU A 48 -13.29 -2.30 -6.40
C GLU A 48 -11.76 -2.36 -6.33
N ASP A 49 -11.12 -3.19 -7.15
CA ASP A 49 -9.66 -3.30 -7.19
C ASP A 49 -9.00 -2.11 -7.91
N GLU A 50 -9.63 -1.60 -8.97
CA GLU A 50 -9.19 -0.35 -9.61
C GLU A 50 -9.37 0.85 -8.66
N SER A 51 -10.48 0.92 -7.93
CA SER A 51 -10.75 1.96 -6.93
C SER A 51 -9.74 1.92 -5.79
N LYS A 52 -9.34 0.74 -5.31
CA LYS A 52 -8.25 0.62 -4.31
C LYS A 52 -6.92 1.15 -4.86
N ARG A 53 -6.58 0.85 -6.11
CA ARG A 53 -5.36 1.35 -6.75
C ARG A 53 -5.40 2.87 -6.95
N VAL A 54 -6.53 3.39 -7.41
CA VAL A 54 -6.74 4.82 -7.58
C VAL A 54 -6.72 5.53 -6.23
N ALA A 55 -7.37 5.02 -5.18
CA ALA A 55 -7.31 5.59 -3.83
C ALA A 55 -5.88 5.59 -3.27
N GLN A 56 -5.08 4.56 -3.58
CA GLN A 56 -3.70 4.48 -3.11
C GLN A 56 -2.76 5.46 -3.85
N VAL A 57 -3.04 5.76 -5.12
CA VAL A 57 -2.35 6.80 -5.90
C VAL A 57 -2.88 8.20 -5.57
N ALA A 58 -4.17 8.30 -5.25
CA ALA A 58 -4.90 9.54 -4.98
C ALA A 58 -4.97 9.89 -3.49
N ALA A 59 -4.13 9.28 -2.64
CA ALA A 59 -3.83 9.87 -1.34
C ALA A 59 -3.25 11.25 -1.65
N SER A 60 -4.11 12.26 -1.53
CA SER A 60 -3.84 13.60 -2.03
C SER A 60 -2.56 14.09 -1.37
N ASP A 61 -1.77 14.91 -2.06
CA ASP A 61 -0.49 15.39 -1.53
C ASP A 61 -0.63 16.07 -0.15
N ASN A 62 -1.84 16.52 0.18
CA ASN A 62 -2.21 17.16 1.43
C ASN A 62 -2.91 16.23 2.45
N GLU A 63 -3.10 14.94 2.15
CA GLU A 63 -3.72 13.99 3.06
C GLU A 63 -2.79 13.67 4.22
N GLN A 64 -3.30 13.87 5.44
CA GLN A 64 -2.57 13.56 6.66
C GLN A 64 -2.60 12.06 6.92
N ILE A 65 -1.42 11.47 7.02
CA ILE A 65 -1.18 10.07 7.36
C ILE A 65 -0.68 9.98 8.80
N THR A 66 -1.19 9.00 9.53
CA THR A 66 -0.72 8.66 10.87
C THR A 66 0.20 7.44 10.79
N LEU A 67 1.38 7.55 11.38
CA LEU A 67 2.40 6.51 11.46
C LEU A 67 2.57 6.07 12.93
N ASN A 68 2.64 4.78 13.19
CA ASN A 68 2.98 4.22 14.49
C ASN A 68 4.32 3.49 14.37
N VAL A 69 5.37 4.06 14.97
CA VAL A 69 6.74 3.54 14.92
C VAL A 69 7.08 2.96 16.29
N GLY A 70 7.01 1.64 16.43
CA GLY A 70 7.32 0.93 17.67
C GLY A 70 6.49 1.36 18.89
N GLY A 71 5.27 1.87 18.66
CA GLY A 71 4.39 2.42 19.69
C GLY A 71 4.34 3.95 19.74
N SER A 72 5.24 4.65 19.03
CA SER A 72 5.24 6.11 18.95
C SER A 72 4.41 6.61 17.78
N ILE A 73 3.46 7.51 18.04
CA ILE A 73 2.54 8.03 17.02
C ILE A 73 3.09 9.33 16.40
N PHE A 74 3.25 9.33 15.08
CA PHE A 74 3.65 10.47 14.28
C PHE A 74 2.60 10.80 13.23
N LYS A 75 2.52 12.07 12.85
CA LYS A 75 1.61 12.54 11.81
C LYS A 75 2.39 13.31 10.75
N THR A 76 2.15 12.99 9.49
CA THR A 76 2.79 13.65 8.34
C THR A 76 1.86 13.63 7.13
N THR A 77 2.27 14.20 6.00
CA THR A 77 1.51 14.09 4.75
C THR A 77 2.06 13.00 3.84
N ALA A 78 1.22 12.49 2.94
CA ALA A 78 1.63 11.57 1.89
C ALA A 78 2.77 12.16 1.03
N ALA A 79 2.72 13.47 0.75
CA ALA A 79 3.75 14.17 -0.03
C ALA A 79 5.14 14.05 0.62
N THR A 80 5.29 14.33 1.92
CA THR A 80 6.60 14.23 2.60
C THR A 80 7.21 12.84 2.49
N LEU A 81 6.39 11.78 2.51
CA LEU A 81 6.89 10.40 2.39
C LEU A 81 7.22 10.04 0.94
N ARG A 82 6.46 10.55 -0.03
CA ARG A 82 6.66 10.32 -1.46
C ARG A 82 7.85 11.09 -2.04
N ASP A 83 8.04 12.34 -1.60
CA ASP A 83 9.13 13.23 -2.01
C ASP A 83 10.48 12.87 -1.37
N SER A 84 10.50 11.83 -0.53
CA SER A 84 11.73 11.35 0.08
C SER A 84 12.76 10.91 -0.98
N PRO A 85 14.04 11.29 -0.81
CA PRO A 85 15.07 11.02 -1.81
C PRO A 85 15.28 9.51 -1.99
N ALA A 86 15.19 9.03 -3.23
CA ALA A 86 15.44 7.63 -3.55
C ALA A 86 16.93 7.28 -3.40
N PRO A 87 17.29 6.08 -2.90
CA PRO A 87 16.42 4.94 -2.59
C PRO A 87 15.97 4.89 -1.12
N SER A 88 14.79 5.44 -0.79
CA SER A 88 14.20 5.36 0.55
C SER A 88 13.09 4.31 0.66
N LEU A 89 12.92 3.76 1.86
CA LEU A 89 11.82 2.86 2.21
C LEU A 89 10.46 3.53 1.93
N PHE A 90 10.34 4.81 2.29
CA PHE A 90 9.11 5.57 2.13
C PHE A 90 8.76 5.81 0.67
N ALA A 91 9.73 6.17 -0.18
CA ALA A 91 9.50 6.30 -1.62
C ALA A 91 9.03 4.96 -2.22
N ALA A 92 9.59 3.83 -1.78
CA ALA A 92 9.16 2.50 -2.24
C ALA A 92 7.73 2.15 -1.78
N MET A 93 7.40 2.44 -0.51
CA MET A 93 6.08 2.22 0.08
C MET A 93 4.99 3.08 -0.57
N PHE A 94 5.30 4.36 -0.82
CA PHE A 94 4.37 5.33 -1.41
C PHE A 94 4.44 5.43 -2.95
N SER A 95 5.20 4.54 -3.60
CA SER A 95 5.28 4.44 -5.07
C SER A 95 4.01 3.87 -5.73
N GLY A 96 3.04 3.40 -4.94
CA GLY A 96 1.84 2.70 -5.43
C GLY A 96 2.09 1.27 -5.92
N ARG A 97 3.34 0.77 -5.85
CA ARG A 97 3.69 -0.61 -6.25
C ARG A 97 3.57 -1.63 -5.13
N HIS A 98 3.54 -1.18 -3.88
CA HIS A 98 3.43 -2.03 -2.69
C HIS A 98 2.09 -1.78 -2.01
N ALA A 99 1.38 -2.84 -1.61
CA ALA A 99 0.16 -2.72 -0.82
C ALA A 99 0.53 -2.26 0.59
N LEU A 100 0.08 -1.06 0.98
CA LEU A 100 0.27 -0.57 2.34
C LEU A 100 -0.78 -1.21 3.25
N SER A 101 -0.31 -1.84 4.32
CA SER A 101 -1.19 -2.42 5.34
C SER A 101 -1.46 -1.38 6.42
N PHE A 102 -2.62 -0.73 6.35
CA PHE A 102 -3.11 0.15 7.40
C PHE A 102 -3.82 -0.66 8.49
N GLN A 103 -3.69 -0.24 9.73
CA GLN A 103 -4.52 -0.74 10.82
C GLN A 103 -5.97 -0.27 10.67
N LYS A 104 -6.88 -0.85 11.49
CA LYS A 104 -8.32 -0.56 11.44
C LYS A 104 -8.67 0.92 11.68
N ASP A 105 -7.77 1.65 12.32
CA ASP A 105 -7.86 3.08 12.64
C ASP A 105 -7.24 3.98 11.55
N GLY A 106 -6.70 3.40 10.46
CA GLY A 106 -6.00 4.14 9.40
C GLY A 106 -4.53 4.44 9.69
N THR A 107 -3.95 3.86 10.76
CA THR A 107 -2.55 4.07 11.12
C THR A 107 -1.63 3.08 10.40
N LEU A 108 -0.51 3.54 9.85
CA LEU A 108 0.53 2.68 9.29
C LEU A 108 1.54 2.29 10.37
N PHE A 109 1.74 0.99 10.59
CA PHE A 109 2.66 0.49 11.61
C PHE A 109 4.05 0.19 11.04
N ILE A 110 5.08 0.62 11.77
CA ILE A 110 6.49 0.35 11.50
C ILE A 110 7.09 -0.29 12.74
N ASP A 111 7.64 -1.49 12.58
CA ASP A 111 8.28 -2.25 13.65
C ASP A 111 9.73 -1.78 13.88
N ARG A 112 9.90 -0.51 14.30
CA ARG A 112 11.18 0.15 14.58
C ARG A 112 11.09 1.04 15.82
N ASP A 113 12.22 1.44 16.37
CA ASP A 113 12.24 2.38 17.50
C ASP A 113 11.85 3.79 17.03
N GLY A 114 10.78 4.33 17.61
CA GLY A 114 10.27 5.66 17.33
C GLY A 114 11.14 6.79 17.88
N ARG A 115 12.12 6.51 18.75
CA ARG A 115 12.91 7.53 19.47
C ARG A 115 13.56 8.56 18.55
N HIS A 116 14.20 8.11 17.47
CA HIS A 116 14.91 8.98 16.51
C HIS A 116 14.05 9.32 15.28
N PHE A 117 12.81 8.86 15.24
CA PHE A 117 11.95 9.04 14.08
C PHE A 117 11.58 10.50 13.83
N HIS A 118 11.59 11.35 14.88
CA HIS A 118 11.40 12.78 14.74
C HIS A 118 12.47 13.42 13.83
N ASP A 119 13.73 13.04 14.02
CA ASP A 119 14.86 13.54 13.24
C ASP A 119 14.79 13.06 11.79
N ILE A 120 14.45 11.78 11.60
CA ILE A 120 14.17 11.20 10.28
C ILE A 120 13.08 12.02 9.58
N LEU A 121 11.98 12.30 10.26
CA LEU A 121 10.84 13.02 9.67
C LEU A 121 11.18 14.47 9.33
N ASN A 122 11.96 15.16 10.16
CA ASN A 122 12.42 16.52 9.88
C ASN A 122 13.37 16.53 8.68
N PHE A 123 14.28 15.56 8.58
CA PHE A 123 15.14 15.41 7.41
C PHE A 123 14.31 15.21 6.12
N LEU A 124 13.24 14.41 6.17
CA LEU A 124 12.34 14.22 5.03
C LEU A 124 11.58 15.49 4.62
N ARG A 125 11.33 16.42 5.55
CA ARG A 125 10.59 17.67 5.29
C ARG A 125 11.48 18.76 4.71
N ASP A 126 12.61 18.99 5.35
CA ASP A 126 13.44 20.16 5.08
C ASP A 126 14.71 19.82 4.29
N GLY A 127 15.01 18.52 4.11
CA GLY A 127 16.27 18.04 3.54
C GLY A 127 17.50 18.39 4.37
N SER A 128 17.30 18.97 5.56
CA SER A 128 18.38 19.42 6.44
C SER A 128 18.28 18.69 7.78
N PHE A 129 19.45 18.36 8.33
CA PHE A 129 19.57 17.77 9.65
C PHE A 129 20.32 18.75 10.56
N ASN A 130 19.63 19.24 11.58
CA ASN A 130 20.23 20.08 12.61
C ASN A 130 20.76 19.17 13.71
N PHE A 131 22.08 19.18 13.86
CA PHE A 131 22.71 18.44 14.96
C PHE A 131 22.25 19.00 16.30
N PRO A 132 22.04 18.13 17.31
CA PRO A 132 21.99 18.58 18.68
C PRO A 132 23.21 19.46 18.95
N THR A 133 22.98 20.67 19.47
CA THR A 133 24.06 21.62 19.78
C THR A 133 25.03 21.06 20.82
N ASP A 134 24.55 20.10 21.62
CA ASP A 134 25.32 19.35 22.60
C ASP A 134 25.98 18.15 21.92
N SER A 135 27.20 18.36 21.43
CA SER A 135 28.08 17.41 20.73
C SER A 135 28.51 16.15 21.54
N THR A 136 27.76 15.77 22.57
CA THR A 136 28.13 14.70 23.53
C THR A 136 27.33 13.41 23.40
N ASP A 137 26.18 13.39 22.72
CA ASP A 137 25.39 12.16 22.56
C ASP A 137 25.82 11.32 21.36
N LEU A 138 27.02 10.73 21.45
CA LEU A 138 27.53 9.79 20.44
C LEU A 138 26.61 8.57 20.30
N LYS A 139 25.97 8.13 21.40
CA LYS A 139 25.06 6.98 21.37
C LYS A 139 23.83 7.30 20.51
N GLY A 140 23.19 8.44 20.75
CA GLY A 140 22.06 8.90 19.95
C GLY A 140 22.42 9.07 18.47
N LEU A 141 23.62 9.57 18.16
CA LEU A 141 24.08 9.70 16.77
C LEU A 141 24.25 8.34 16.08
N LEU A 142 24.80 7.33 16.78
CA LEU A 142 24.92 5.96 16.24
C LEU A 142 23.56 5.28 16.07
N GLU A 143 22.65 5.47 17.02
CA GLU A 143 21.27 4.98 16.94
C GLU A 143 20.54 5.60 15.75
N LEU A 144 20.63 6.93 15.58
CA LEU A 144 20.07 7.63 14.42
C LEU A 144 20.70 7.16 13.11
N ARG A 145 22.01 6.92 13.07
CA ARG A 145 22.69 6.38 11.87
C ARG A 145 22.14 5.02 11.48
N ALA A 146 21.88 4.14 12.44
CA ALA A 146 21.29 2.82 12.18
C ALA A 146 19.86 2.93 11.64
N GLU A 147 19.05 3.89 12.14
CA GLU A 147 17.72 4.15 11.58
C GLU A 147 17.79 4.76 10.18
N ALA A 148 18.71 5.70 9.93
CA ALA A 148 18.90 6.29 8.61
C ALA A 148 19.27 5.25 7.55
N ASP A 149 20.08 4.25 7.91
CA ASP A 149 20.41 3.11 7.05
C ASP A 149 19.17 2.23 6.80
N PHE A 150 18.40 1.92 7.85
CA PHE A 150 17.16 1.14 7.73
C PHE A 150 16.13 1.81 6.80
N TYR A 151 15.94 3.12 6.92
CA TYR A 151 14.99 3.88 6.09
C TYR A 151 15.54 4.20 4.69
N GLY A 152 16.81 3.87 4.40
CA GLY A 152 17.43 4.12 3.10
C GLY A 152 17.66 5.61 2.82
N LEU A 153 18.23 6.35 3.78
CA LEU A 153 18.44 7.80 3.67
C LEU A 153 19.92 8.15 3.54
N PRO A 154 20.53 7.98 2.34
CA PRO A 154 21.97 8.20 2.15
C PRO A 154 22.39 9.64 2.41
N GLY A 155 21.54 10.62 2.09
CA GLY A 155 21.84 12.03 2.39
C GLY A 155 21.97 12.28 3.89
N LEU A 156 21.11 11.66 4.71
CA LEU A 156 21.20 11.77 6.16
C LEU A 156 22.44 11.06 6.71
N LEU A 157 22.79 9.89 6.17
CA LEU A 157 24.03 9.19 6.51
C LEU A 157 25.26 10.06 6.22
N GLU A 158 25.30 10.74 5.08
CA GLU A 158 26.40 11.63 4.71
C GLU A 158 26.49 12.83 5.68
N HIS A 159 25.35 13.40 6.08
CA HIS A 159 25.33 14.44 7.12
C HIS A 159 25.91 13.92 8.43
N ILE A 160 25.45 12.77 8.91
CA ILE A 160 25.91 12.15 10.17
C ILE A 160 27.41 11.85 10.12
N ASP A 161 27.89 11.24 9.03
CA ASP A 161 29.30 10.85 8.87
C ASP A 161 30.23 12.07 8.74
N ARG A 162 29.72 13.22 8.25
CA ARG A 162 30.46 14.49 8.23
C ARG A 162 30.53 15.15 9.60
N TYR A 163 29.67 14.79 10.55
CA TYR A 163 29.65 15.44 11.84
C TYR A 163 30.97 15.20 12.58
N PRO A 164 31.70 16.27 12.95
CA PRO A 164 32.95 16.13 13.67
C PRO A 164 32.62 15.76 15.11
N VAL A 165 32.38 14.47 15.37
CA VAL A 165 32.51 13.96 16.72
C VAL A 165 33.99 14.13 17.05
N SER A 166 34.29 14.97 18.03
CA SER A 166 35.64 15.31 18.51
C SER A 166 36.43 14.11 19.08
N PHE A 167 36.06 12.88 18.70
CA PHE A 167 36.63 11.62 19.14
C PHE A 167 36.75 10.53 18.06
N PHE A 168 36.39 10.77 16.79
CA PHE A 168 36.71 9.82 15.70
C PHE A 168 38.21 9.88 15.33
N SER A 169 39.07 9.56 16.30
CA SER A 169 40.45 9.19 16.03
C SER A 169 40.46 7.77 15.46
N LYS A 170 40.61 7.69 14.13
CA LYS A 170 41.18 6.55 13.39
C LYS A 170 40.51 5.18 13.64
N ALA A 171 39.35 4.95 13.03
CA ALA A 171 38.86 3.57 12.80
C ALA A 171 37.94 3.48 11.57
N SER A 172 38.42 3.85 10.39
CA SER A 172 37.73 3.48 9.13
C SER A 172 38.62 3.47 7.88
N LEU A 173 39.96 3.44 8.03
CA LEU A 173 40.88 3.13 6.93
C LEU A 173 41.64 1.84 7.26
N ALA A 174 40.94 0.71 7.26
CA ALA A 174 41.56 -0.61 7.31
C ALA A 174 40.58 -1.70 6.83
N CYS A 175 40.00 -1.55 5.64
CA CYS A 175 39.28 -2.62 4.93
C CYS A 175 39.32 -2.38 3.41
N GLN A 176 40.47 -1.98 2.88
CA GLN A 176 40.82 -2.13 1.47
C GLN A 176 42.30 -2.50 1.48
N ASP A 177 42.57 -3.82 1.49
CA ASP A 177 43.83 -4.47 1.09
C ASP A 177 43.93 -5.84 1.78
N ALA A 178 43.03 -6.75 1.39
CA ALA A 178 43.22 -8.18 1.61
C ALA A 178 42.46 -8.95 0.53
N GLY A 179 42.98 -8.93 -0.70
CA GLY A 179 42.33 -9.60 -1.83
C GLY A 179 43.09 -9.58 -3.14
N SER A 180 44.36 -10.00 -3.15
CA SER A 180 45.00 -10.68 -4.31
C SER A 180 46.44 -11.06 -3.98
N ILE A 181 46.62 -12.28 -3.46
CA ILE A 181 47.82 -13.07 -3.72
C ILE A 181 47.32 -14.43 -4.21
N LEU A 182 47.29 -14.58 -5.53
CA LEU A 182 47.59 -15.81 -6.25
C LEU A 182 48.37 -15.42 -7.50
#